data_AF-A0ABD2Y1D3-F1
#
_entry.id   AF-A0ABD2Y1D3-F1
#
_cell.length_a   1.000
_cell.length_b   1.000
_cell.length_c   1.000
_cell.angle_alpha   90.00
_cell.angle_beta   90.00
_cell.angle_gamma   90.00
#
_symmetry.space_group_name_H-M   'P 1'
#
loop_
_entity.id
_entity.type
_entity.pdbx_description
1 polymer ?
#
loop_
_entity_poly.entity_id
_entity_poly.type
_entity_poly.pdbx_seq_one_letter_code
_entity_poly.pdbx_strand_id
1 'polypeptide(L)'
;MSLFVQEYIALEPMDRLQAPLTATRILVVTWSRVFEGIKLNVDGFFLGNFGKISSRGIAQNNSGNVIFVFAKHFGEGTSLQAEAYVLLHGINLCITHSILNATIEVDSKALHDIVIQKSTTPWQLDGLIR
;
A
#
# COMPACT_ATOMS: atom_id res chain seq x y z
N MET A 1 -10.37 25.48 4.74
CA MET A 1 -9.91 25.03 6.06
C MET A 1 -10.51 23.66 6.28
N SER A 2 -9.82 22.61 5.78
CA SER A 2 -10.32 21.23 5.82
C SER A 2 -9.84 20.58 7.11
N LEU A 3 -10.79 20.15 7.95
CA LEU A 3 -10.50 19.45 9.19
C LEU A 3 -10.14 18.00 8.85
N PHE A 4 -8.86 17.64 8.98
CA PHE A 4 -8.43 16.26 9.06
C PHE A 4 -8.94 15.70 10.40
N VAL A 5 -9.97 14.87 10.36
CA VAL A 5 -10.33 14.02 11.49
C VAL A 5 -9.51 12.74 11.33
N GLN A 6 -8.45 12.64 12.13
CA GLN A 6 -7.62 11.45 12.23
C GLN A 6 -8.24 10.54 13.30
N GLU A 7 -9.25 9.74 12.91
CA GLU A 7 -9.75 8.65 13.75
C GLU A 7 -8.82 7.44 13.57
N TYR A 8 -7.93 7.25 14.55
CA TYR A 8 -7.19 6.01 14.74
C TYR A 8 -8.17 4.91 15.16
N ILE A 9 -8.61 4.07 14.23
CA ILE A 9 -9.26 2.80 14.58
C ILE A 9 -8.15 1.78 14.80
N ALA A 10 -7.77 1.59 16.07
CA ALA A 10 -6.98 0.45 16.48
C ALA A 10 -7.80 -0.83 16.22
N LEU A 11 -7.33 -1.67 15.29
CA LEU A 11 -7.86 -3.02 15.12
C LEU A 11 -7.35 -3.89 16.28
N GLU A 12 -8.06 -3.87 17.41
CA GLU A 12 -7.84 -4.84 18.49
C GLU A 12 -8.20 -6.26 18.00
N PRO A 13 -7.43 -7.30 18.37
CA PRO A 13 -7.67 -8.68 17.94
C PRO A 13 -9.02 -9.21 18.45
N MET A 14 -9.74 -9.91 17.56
CA MET A 14 -11.14 -10.37 17.67
C MET A 14 -11.49 -11.33 18.83
N ASP A 15 -10.52 -11.70 19.69
CA ASP A 15 -10.69 -12.81 20.65
C ASP A 15 -10.98 -12.39 22.10
N ARG A 16 -11.26 -11.11 22.37
CA ARG A 16 -11.58 -10.64 23.74
C ARG A 16 -12.82 -9.75 23.81
N LEU A 17 -13.99 -10.36 23.65
CA LEU A 17 -15.26 -9.73 24.04
C LEU A 17 -15.98 -10.59 25.09
N GLN A 18 -15.57 -10.43 26.36
CA GLN A 18 -16.33 -10.90 27.52
C GLN A 18 -16.53 -9.75 28.53
N ALA A 19 -17.32 -8.76 28.13
CA ALA A 19 -17.98 -7.81 29.02
C ALA A 19 -19.23 -7.27 28.30
N PRO A 20 -20.34 -6.97 29.01
CA PRO A 20 -21.55 -6.49 28.37
C PRO A 20 -21.27 -5.11 27.74
N LEU A 21 -21.21 -5.07 26.41
CA LEU A 21 -20.98 -3.85 25.64
C LEU A 21 -22.17 -2.91 25.83
N THR A 22 -21.96 -1.83 26.57
CA THR A 22 -22.84 -0.66 26.56
C THR A 22 -23.04 -0.20 25.11
N ALA A 23 -24.31 -0.16 24.67
CA ALA A 23 -24.81 0.25 23.35
C ALA A 23 -23.73 0.68 22.33
N THR A 24 -23.17 -0.30 21.61
CA THR A 24 -22.24 -0.05 20.51
C THR A 24 -22.95 0.68 19.38
N ARG A 25 -22.60 1.94 19.12
CA ARG A 25 -23.07 2.68 17.95
C ARG A 25 -22.31 2.19 16.72
N ILE A 26 -23.00 1.49 15.82
CA ILE A 26 -22.46 1.08 14.53
C ILE A 26 -22.54 2.28 13.58
N LEU A 27 -21.39 2.85 13.21
CA LEU A 27 -21.29 3.84 12.14
C LEU A 27 -20.95 3.13 10.84
N VAL A 28 -21.87 3.17 9.87
CA VAL A 28 -21.59 2.72 8.51
C VAL A 28 -20.80 3.81 7.81
N VAL A 29 -19.50 3.60 7.64
CA VAL A 29 -18.65 4.47 6.82
C VAL A 29 -18.66 3.96 5.38
N THR A 30 -18.92 4.86 4.44
CA THR A 30 -18.80 4.56 3.01
C THR A 30 -17.60 5.31 2.45
N TRP A 31 -16.68 4.59 1.83
CA TRP A 31 -15.54 5.19 1.16
C TRP A 31 -15.99 5.76 -0.18
N SER A 32 -15.93 7.09 -0.35
CA SER A 32 -16.13 7.73 -1.65
C SER A 32 -14.82 7.73 -2.44
N ARG A 33 -14.89 7.37 -3.73
CA ARG A 33 -13.71 7.22 -4.59
C ARG A 33 -13.41 8.57 -5.26
N VAL A 34 -12.21 9.13 -5.01
CA VAL A 34 -11.85 10.52 -5.38
C VAL A 34 -10.74 10.61 -6.44
N PHE A 35 -10.67 9.66 -7.38
CA PHE A 35 -9.62 9.65 -8.41
C PHE A 35 -10.20 9.46 -9.80
N GLU A 36 -9.52 9.96 -10.83
CA GLU A 36 -9.79 9.69 -12.24
C GLU A 36 -8.73 8.74 -12.82
N GLY A 37 -9.14 7.81 -13.69
CA GLY A 37 -8.26 6.86 -14.35
C GLY A 37 -8.06 5.54 -13.60
N ILE A 38 -6.81 5.06 -13.58
CA ILE A 38 -6.42 3.84 -12.89
C ILE A 38 -5.76 4.20 -11.55
N LYS A 39 -6.13 3.47 -10.51
CA LYS A 39 -5.44 3.48 -9.22
C LYS A 39 -4.74 2.15 -9.00
N LEU A 40 -3.45 2.21 -8.69
CA LEU A 40 -2.64 1.06 -8.30
C LEU A 40 -2.30 1.19 -6.81
N ASN A 41 -2.82 0.27 -5.99
CA ASN A 41 -2.46 0.18 -4.59
C ASN A 41 -1.46 -0.95 -4.41
N VAL A 42 -0.36 -0.68 -3.73
CA VAL A 42 0.74 -1.62 -3.51
C VAL A 42 1.11 -1.68 -2.04
N ASP A 43 1.52 -2.86 -1.58
CA ASP A 43 1.94 -3.11 -0.21
C ASP A 43 3.05 -4.18 -0.19
N GLY A 44 4.16 -3.82 0.45
CA GLY A 44 5.33 -4.67 0.64
C GLY A 44 5.21 -5.49 1.91
N PHE A 45 5.32 -6.82 1.80
CA PHE A 45 5.35 -7.68 2.98
C PHE A 45 6.77 -8.08 3.34
N PHE A 46 7.11 -8.00 4.62
CA PHE A 46 8.40 -8.42 5.16
C PHE A 46 8.21 -9.30 6.40
N LEU A 47 8.89 -10.46 6.39
CA LEU A 47 8.88 -11.42 7.49
C LEU A 47 10.24 -11.40 8.20
N GLY A 48 10.31 -10.61 9.27
CA GLY A 48 11.58 -10.16 9.86
C GLY A 48 12.56 -11.22 10.33
N ASN A 49 12.06 -12.29 10.95
CA ASN A 49 12.91 -13.38 11.45
C ASN A 49 13.56 -14.22 10.35
N PHE A 50 13.04 -14.16 9.12
CA PHE A 50 13.58 -14.92 7.98
C PHE A 50 14.16 -14.00 6.89
N GLY A 51 14.09 -12.68 7.08
CA GLY A 51 14.47 -11.72 6.05
C GLY A 51 13.61 -11.78 4.79
N LYS A 52 12.52 -12.56 4.75
CA LYS A 52 11.78 -12.83 3.52
C LYS A 52 10.90 -11.66 3.14
N ILE A 53 10.90 -11.31 1.86
CA ILE A 53 10.07 -10.26 1.31
C ILE A 53 9.14 -10.79 0.23
N SER A 54 7.91 -10.30 0.27
CA SER A 54 6.93 -10.49 -0.79
C SER A 54 6.18 -9.20 -1.04
N SER A 55 5.30 -9.23 -2.02
CA SER A 55 4.63 -8.06 -2.53
C SER A 55 3.21 -8.41 -2.91
N ARG A 56 2.32 -7.41 -2.85
CA ARG A 56 0.97 -7.50 -3.36
C ARG A 56 0.52 -6.16 -3.91
N GLY A 57 -0.34 -6.20 -4.91
CA GLY A 57 -0.96 -4.99 -5.41
C GLY A 57 -2.22 -5.25 -6.21
N ILE A 58 -3.02 -4.21 -6.34
CA ILE A 58 -4.28 -4.22 -7.06
C ILE A 58 -4.42 -2.92 -7.87
N ALA A 59 -4.64 -3.07 -9.17
CA ALA A 59 -5.00 -1.97 -10.05
C ALA A 59 -6.51 -1.99 -10.29
N GLN A 60 -7.18 -0.86 -10.07
CA GLN A 60 -8.61 -0.69 -10.30
C GLN A 60 -8.90 0.58 -11.08
N ASN A 61 -9.97 0.54 -11.89
CA ASN A 61 -10.49 1.77 -12.49
C ASN A 61 -11.43 2.53 -11.53
N ASN A 62 -11.94 3.67 -12.02
CA ASN A 62 -12.93 4.50 -11.33
C ASN A 62 -14.21 3.76 -10.89
N SER A 63 -14.65 2.77 -11.65
CA SER A 63 -15.84 1.98 -11.34
C SER A 63 -15.57 0.90 -10.28
N GLY A 64 -14.33 0.76 -9.82
CA GLY A 64 -13.92 -0.32 -8.91
C GLY A 64 -13.63 -1.64 -9.61
N ASN A 65 -13.68 -1.69 -10.94
CA ASN A 65 -13.34 -2.90 -11.68
C ASN A 65 -11.83 -3.13 -11.57
N VAL A 66 -11.49 -4.38 -11.24
CA VAL A 66 -10.10 -4.82 -11.19
C VAL A 66 -9.54 -4.92 -12.60
N ILE A 67 -8.42 -4.24 -12.84
CA ILE A 67 -7.65 -4.35 -14.08
C ILE A 67 -6.65 -5.49 -13.97
N PHE A 68 -5.87 -5.50 -12.89
CA PHE A 68 -5.01 -6.62 -12.53
C PHE A 68 -4.80 -6.69 -11.01
N VAL A 69 -4.42 -7.87 -10.55
CA VAL A 69 -3.93 -8.15 -9.19
C VAL A 69 -2.64 -8.93 -9.30
N PHE A 70 -1.75 -8.75 -8.34
CA PHE A 70 -0.54 -9.55 -8.27
C PHE A 70 -0.14 -9.82 -6.82
N ALA A 71 0.54 -10.95 -6.65
CA ALA A 71 1.30 -11.28 -5.46
C ALA A 71 2.61 -11.95 -5.90
N LYS A 72 3.75 -11.49 -5.40
CA LYS A 72 5.06 -11.99 -5.84
C LYS A 72 6.05 -12.05 -4.68
N HIS A 73 6.78 -13.15 -4.58
CA HIS A 73 7.90 -13.31 -3.67
C HIS A 73 9.17 -12.74 -4.29
N PHE A 74 9.95 -12.01 -3.51
CA PHE A 74 11.20 -11.36 -3.96
C PHE A 74 12.46 -11.94 -3.31
N GLY A 75 12.32 -12.98 -2.48
CA GLY A 75 13.46 -13.60 -1.80
C GLY A 75 13.70 -12.94 -0.45
N GLU A 76 14.95 -12.58 -0.18
CA GLU A 76 15.38 -11.96 1.07
C GLU A 76 15.65 -10.46 0.88
N GLY A 77 15.38 -9.67 1.92
CA GLY A 77 15.56 -8.23 1.92
C GLY A 77 15.04 -7.59 3.20
N THR A 78 14.85 -6.28 3.15
CA THR A 78 14.31 -5.47 4.24
C THR A 78 12.87 -5.04 3.96
N SER A 79 12.15 -4.57 4.98
CA SER A 79 10.82 -3.97 4.79
C SER A 79 10.83 -2.86 3.74
N LEU A 80 11.81 -1.95 3.76
CA LEU A 80 11.90 -0.89 2.76
C LEU A 80 12.19 -1.42 1.34
N GLN A 81 12.97 -2.49 1.21
CA GLN A 81 13.15 -3.17 -0.07
C GLN A 81 11.87 -3.84 -0.56
N ALA A 82 11.08 -4.47 0.33
CA ALA A 82 9.78 -5.03 -0.04
C ALA A 82 8.87 -3.96 -0.66
N GLU A 83 8.80 -2.78 -0.03
CA GLU A 83 8.05 -1.62 -0.51
C GLU A 83 8.57 -1.11 -1.87
N ALA A 84 9.89 -0.99 -2.02
CA ALA A 84 10.49 -0.55 -3.28
C ALA A 84 10.24 -1.55 -4.42
N TYR A 85 10.39 -2.85 -4.15
CA TYR A 85 10.17 -3.91 -5.14
C TYR A 85 8.71 -4.02 -5.56
N VAL A 86 7.75 -3.89 -4.64
CA VAL A 86 6.31 -3.91 -5.00
C VAL A 86 5.96 -2.72 -5.88
N LEU A 87 6.49 -1.53 -5.58
CA LEU A 87 6.28 -0.33 -6.39
C LEU A 87 6.83 -0.52 -7.81
N LEU A 88 8.10 -0.93 -7.92
CA LEU A 88 8.74 -1.18 -9.22
C LEU A 88 7.99 -2.24 -10.03
N HIS A 89 7.58 -3.33 -9.39
CA HIS A 89 6.83 -4.39 -10.07
C HIS A 89 5.45 -3.92 -10.53
N GLY A 90 4.74 -3.17 -9.69
CA GLY A 90 3.44 -2.59 -10.04
C GLY A 90 3.52 -1.62 -11.21
N ILE A 91 4.55 -0.76 -11.26
CA ILE A 91 4.81 0.14 -12.40
C ILE A 91 5.08 -0.66 -13.69
N ASN A 92 5.91 -1.70 -13.62
CA ASN A 92 6.18 -2.55 -14.77
C ASN A 92 4.92 -3.26 -15.30
N LEU A 93 4.02 -3.66 -14.41
CA LEU A 93 2.71 -4.20 -14.79
C LEU A 93 1.84 -3.13 -15.46
N CYS A 94 1.79 -1.90 -14.93
CA CYS A 94 1.10 -0.80 -15.59
C CYS A 94 1.61 -0.60 -17.04
N ILE A 95 2.92 -0.57 -17.24
CA ILE A 95 3.53 -0.45 -18.57
C ILE A 95 3.12 -1.61 -19.48
N THR A 96 3.21 -2.86 -18.98
CA THR A 96 2.82 -4.07 -19.72
C THR A 96 1.35 -4.04 -20.13
N HIS A 97 0.48 -3.46 -19.30
CA HIS A 97 -0.94 -3.27 -19.57
C HIS A 97 -1.27 -1.99 -20.36
N SER A 98 -0.26 -1.28 -20.89
CA SER A 98 -0.43 0.01 -21.60
C SER A 98 -1.14 1.09 -20.77
N ILE A 99 -0.98 1.06 -19.45
CA ILE A 99 -1.51 2.05 -18.51
C ILE A 99 -0.45 3.13 -18.33
N LEU A 100 -0.63 4.26 -19.03
CA LEU A 100 0.32 5.37 -19.03
C LEU A 100 0.06 6.41 -17.93
N ASN A 101 -1.16 6.43 -17.39
CA ASN A 101 -1.55 7.35 -16.32
C ASN A 101 -2.25 6.57 -15.21
N ALA A 102 -1.58 6.45 -14.06
CA ALA A 102 -2.11 5.81 -12.88
C ALA A 102 -1.73 6.60 -11.63
N THR A 103 -2.68 6.71 -10.70
CA THR A 103 -2.40 7.15 -9.33
C THR A 103 -1.90 5.94 -8.56
N ILE A 104 -0.70 6.02 -7.99
CA ILE A 104 -0.12 4.91 -7.22
C ILE A 104 -0.20 5.26 -5.73
N GLU A 105 -0.83 4.40 -4.93
CA GLU A 105 -0.85 4.52 -3.47
C GLU A 105 0.13 3.53 -2.86
N VAL A 106 1.03 4.06 -2.04
CA VAL A 106 1.97 3.34 -1.18
C VAL A 106 1.64 3.70 0.27
N ASP A 107 1.69 2.74 1.18
CA ASP A 107 1.51 2.97 2.63
C ASP A 107 2.83 3.18 3.38
N SER A 108 3.96 3.13 2.66
CA SER A 108 5.29 3.45 3.18
C SER A 108 5.66 4.92 3.01
N LYS A 109 5.59 5.69 4.10
CA LYS A 109 6.06 7.09 4.13
C LYS A 109 7.54 7.22 3.76
N ALA A 110 8.37 6.28 4.21
CA ALA A 110 9.80 6.29 3.92
C ALA A 110 10.05 6.14 2.42
N LEU A 111 9.38 5.17 1.77
CA LEU A 111 9.46 5.00 0.32
C LEU A 111 8.94 6.23 -0.41
N HIS A 112 7.77 6.74 -0.02
CA HIS A 112 7.18 7.93 -0.61
C HIS A 112 8.18 9.11 -0.60
N ASP A 113 8.77 9.43 0.56
CA ASP A 113 9.68 10.55 0.71
C ASP A 113 10.99 10.35 -0.10
N ILE A 114 11.45 9.11 -0.30
CA ILE A 114 12.57 8.79 -1.19
C ILE A 114 12.19 9.05 -2.66
N VAL A 115 11.05 8.53 -3.12
CA VAL A 115 10.59 8.64 -4.51
C VAL A 115 10.38 10.09 -4.92
N ILE A 116 9.85 10.93 -4.02
CA ILE A 116 9.67 12.37 -4.28
C ILE A 116 10.89 13.22 -3.93
N GLN A 117 12.05 12.58 -3.71
CA GLN A 117 13.35 13.24 -3.45
C GLN A 117 13.35 14.17 -2.23
N LYS A 118 12.52 13.88 -1.22
CA LYS A 118 12.54 14.56 0.09
C LYS A 118 13.47 13.90 1.11
N SER A 119 13.90 12.67 0.85
CA SER A 119 14.84 11.92 1.69
C SER A 119 15.94 11.33 0.82
N THR A 120 17.12 11.10 1.40
CA THR A 120 18.22 10.42 0.72
C THR A 120 17.90 8.93 0.58
N THR A 121 18.18 8.38 -0.60
CA THR A 121 18.06 6.95 -0.86
C THR A 121 19.12 6.18 -0.07
N PRO A 122 18.73 5.24 0.83
CA PRO A 122 19.68 4.37 1.50
C PRO A 122 20.43 3.51 0.49
N TRP A 123 21.69 3.13 0.78
CA TRP A 123 22.49 2.29 -0.12
C TRP A 123 21.83 0.93 -0.41
N GLN A 124 20.97 0.43 0.50
CA GLN A 124 20.22 -0.82 0.28
C GLN A 124 19.21 -0.74 -0.87
N LEU A 125 18.88 0.46 -1.34
CA LEU A 125 17.99 0.71 -2.48
C LEU A 125 18.77 1.23 -3.71
N ASP A 126 20.10 1.29 -3.65
CA ASP A 126 20.89 1.79 -4.77
C ASP A 126 20.70 0.92 -6.01
N GLY A 127 20.39 1.57 -7.14
CA GLY A 127 20.03 0.93 -8.41
C GLY A 127 18.58 0.48 -8.57
N LEU A 128 17.75 0.57 -7.51
CA LEU A 128 16.35 0.13 -7.50
C LEU A 128 15.38 1.30 -7.73
N ILE A 129 15.70 2.46 -7.14
CA ILE A 129 14.98 3.73 -7.31
C ILE A 129 16.01 4.74 -7.83
N ARG A 130 15.87 5.14 -9.11
CA ARG A 130 16.69 6.16 -9.76
C ARG A 130 15.80 7.18 -10.46
#